data_AF-A0AAU4F1B5-F1
#
_entry.id   AF-A0AAU4F1B5-F1
#
_cell.length_a   1.000
_cell.length_b   1.000
_cell.length_c   1.000
_cell.angle_alpha   90.00
_cell.angle_beta   90.00
_cell.angle_gamma   90.00
#
_symmetry.space_group_name_H-M   'P 1'
#
loop_
_entity.id
_entity.type
_entity.pdbx_description
1 polymer ?
#
loop_
_entity_poly.entity_id
_entity_poly.type
_entity_poly.pdbx_seq_one_letter_code
_entity_poly.pdbx_strand_id
1 'polypeptide(L)'
;MRFRFRLPAAWTELQVLGPAAAKPWQLARTPDGTELAFKLTSADDVLTRHIEQTGRLRVMGEPRIGGPVRIAVPGHPLLGLASFSLP
;
A
#
# COMPACT_ATOMS: atom_id res chain seq x y z
N MET A 1 -9.51 -0.62 -34.48
CA MET A 1 -9.65 -0.06 -33.11
C MET A 1 -9.55 -1.21 -32.11
N ARG A 2 -8.46 -1.31 -31.34
CA ARG A 2 -8.36 -2.30 -30.25
C ARG A 2 -8.93 -1.68 -28.98
N PHE A 3 -10.07 -2.21 -28.53
CA PHE A 3 -10.69 -1.82 -27.28
C PHE A 3 -9.72 -2.10 -26.14
N ARG A 4 -9.19 -1.03 -25.52
CA ARG A 4 -8.48 -1.12 -24.25
C ARG A 4 -9.51 -1.44 -23.19
N PHE A 5 -9.58 -2.70 -22.78
CA PHE A 5 -10.20 -3.05 -21.50
C PHE A 5 -9.52 -2.19 -20.43
N ARG A 6 -10.21 -1.17 -19.93
CA ARG A 6 -9.83 -0.52 -18.67
C ARG A 6 -10.09 -1.56 -17.60
N LEU A 7 -9.06 -2.35 -17.27
CA LEU A 7 -9.08 -3.14 -16.04
C LEU A 7 -9.44 -2.17 -14.90
N PRO A 8 -10.39 -2.50 -14.02
CA PRO A 8 -10.61 -1.72 -12.80
C PRO A 8 -9.26 -1.60 -12.10
N ALA A 9 -8.91 -0.40 -11.61
CA ALA A 9 -7.60 -0.10 -11.03
C ALA A 9 -7.11 -1.29 -10.18
N ALA A 10 -6.13 -2.03 -10.69
CA ALA A 10 -5.71 -3.28 -10.07
C ALA A 10 -5.13 -2.96 -8.69
N TRP A 11 -5.68 -3.56 -7.64
CA TRP A 11 -5.08 -3.45 -6.32
C TRP A 11 -3.77 -4.22 -6.30
N THR A 12 -2.69 -3.57 -5.91
CA THR A 12 -1.41 -4.24 -5.66
C THR A 12 -1.28 -4.49 -4.17
N GLU A 13 -0.94 -5.72 -3.80
CA GLU A 13 -0.69 -6.09 -2.42
C GLU A 13 0.81 -6.07 -2.14
N LEU A 14 1.20 -5.39 -1.06
CA LEU A 14 2.58 -5.25 -0.62
C LEU A 14 2.75 -6.00 0.70
N GLN A 15 3.91 -6.63 0.87
CA GLN A 15 4.32 -7.27 2.12
C GLN A 15 5.06 -6.26 2.98
N VAL A 16 4.53 -5.91 4.14
CA VAL A 16 5.20 -5.01 5.10
C VAL A 16 6.32 -5.78 5.82
N LEU A 17 7.51 -5.20 5.82
CA LEU A 17 8.73 -5.77 6.39
C LEU A 17 9.03 -5.10 7.75
N GLY A 18 9.17 -5.92 8.80
CA GLY A 18 9.49 -5.46 10.15
C GLY A 18 8.27 -5.20 11.03
N PRO A 19 8.48 -4.78 12.30
CA PRO A 19 7.39 -4.51 13.23
C PRO A 19 6.55 -3.33 12.73
N ALA A 20 5.24 -3.56 12.57
CA ALA A 20 4.28 -2.53 12.22
C ALA A 20 4.17 -1.42 13.29
N ALA A 21 4.62 -1.72 14.52
CA ALA A 21 4.61 -0.76 15.62
C ALA A 21 5.74 0.28 15.51
N ALA A 22 5.33 1.55 15.41
CA ALA A 22 6.07 2.74 15.85
C ALA A 22 7.25 3.29 15.02
N LYS A 23 7.29 3.08 13.69
CA LYS A 23 8.15 3.89 12.81
C LYS A 23 7.34 4.74 11.85
N PRO A 24 7.72 6.02 11.62
CA PRO A 24 7.04 6.88 10.65
C PRO A 24 7.21 6.40 9.22
N TRP A 25 8.23 5.58 8.96
CA TRP A 25 8.49 4.90 7.69
C TRP A 25 8.60 3.40 7.94
N GLN A 26 7.86 2.63 7.16
CA GLN A 26 7.86 1.16 7.16
C GLN A 26 8.39 0.68 5.82
N LEU A 27 9.07 -0.47 5.80
CA LEU A 27 9.49 -1.08 4.55
C LEU A 27 8.35 -1.97 4.04
N ALA A 28 8.16 -2.00 2.73
CA ALA A 28 7.25 -2.91 2.06
C ALA A 28 7.91 -3.50 0.82
N ARG A 29 7.59 -4.75 0.54
CA ARG A 29 8.01 -5.46 -0.67
C ARG A 29 6.84 -5.62 -1.62
N THR A 30 7.03 -5.22 -2.87
CA THR A 30 6.09 -5.42 -3.99
C THR A 30 6.10 -6.89 -4.46
N PRO A 31 5.10 -7.32 -5.26
CA PRO A 31 5.05 -8.67 -5.80
C PRO A 31 6.24 -9.04 -6.71
N ASP A 32 6.87 -8.06 -7.34
CA ASP A 32 8.07 -8.24 -8.17
C ASP A 32 9.38 -8.28 -7.36
N GLY A 33 9.31 -8.17 -6.03
CA GLY A 33 10.46 -8.24 -5.13
C GLY A 33 11.10 -6.89 -4.81
N THR A 34 10.64 -5.78 -5.40
CA THR A 34 11.15 -4.43 -5.10
C THR A 34 10.83 -4.03 -3.66
N GLU A 35 11.81 -3.47 -2.95
CA GLU A 35 11.60 -2.92 -1.61
C GLU A 35 11.42 -1.40 -1.67
N LEU A 36 10.40 -0.92 -0.99
CA LEU A 36 10.03 0.48 -0.91
C LEU A 36 9.84 0.87 0.56
N ALA A 37 10.30 2.06 0.93
CA ALA A 37 9.87 2.66 2.18
C ALA A 37 8.52 3.36 1.95
N PHE A 38 7.60 3.22 2.89
CA PHE A 38 6.31 3.91 2.86
C PHE A 38 5.98 4.55 4.21
N LYS A 39 5.27 5.66 4.14
CA LYS A 39 4.69 6.35 5.29
C LYS A 39 3.20 6.48 5.09
N LEU A 40 2.43 6.09 6.10
CA LEU A 40 1.00 6.38 6.15
C LEU A 40 0.82 7.88 6.43
N THR A 41 0.21 8.62 5.50
CA THR A 41 -0.06 10.06 5.64
C THR A 41 -1.42 10.34 6.26
N SER A 42 -2.34 9.40 6.10
CA SER A 42 -3.63 9.35 6.77
C SER A 42 -4.00 7.87 6.85
N ALA A 43 -4.19 7.35 8.05
CA ALA A 43 -4.52 5.96 8.28
C ALA A 43 -5.69 5.86 9.27
N ASP A 44 -6.69 5.11 8.86
CA ASP A 44 -7.73 4.62 9.76
C ASP A 44 -7.16 3.54 10.70
N ASP A 45 -7.67 3.43 11.92
CA ASP A 45 -7.28 2.38 12.88
C ASP A 45 -7.48 0.97 12.31
N VAL A 46 -8.50 0.78 11.46
CA VAL A 46 -8.77 -0.49 10.77
C VAL A 46 -7.60 -0.88 9.87
N LEU A 47 -7.01 0.08 9.17
CA LEU A 47 -5.87 -0.16 8.30
C LEU A 47 -4.62 -0.53 9.11
N THR A 48 -4.35 0.22 10.18
CA THR A 48 -3.21 -0.05 11.07
C THR A 48 -3.30 -1.46 11.66
N ARG A 49 -4.46 -1.83 12.19
CA ARG A 49 -4.70 -3.19 12.73
C ARG A 49 -4.57 -4.27 11.66
N HIS A 50 -5.04 -4.01 10.44
CA HIS A 50 -4.89 -4.96 9.35
C HIS A 50 -3.41 -5.24 9.03
N ILE A 51 -2.59 -4.18 8.95
CA ILE A 51 -1.15 -4.30 8.71
C ILE A 51 -0.49 -5.06 9.86
N GLU A 52 -0.83 -4.75 11.11
CA GLU A 52 -0.30 -5.45 12.29
C GLU A 52 -0.65 -6.94 12.31
N GLN A 53 -1.87 -7.30 11.92
CA GLN A 53 -2.35 -8.68 11.97
C GLN A 53 -1.85 -9.52 10.79
N THR A 54 -1.74 -8.92 9.61
CA THR A 54 -1.50 -9.66 8.36
C THR A 54 -0.13 -9.42 7.75
N GLY A 55 0.55 -8.33 8.13
CA GLY A 55 1.76 -7.86 7.47
C GLY A 55 1.52 -7.43 6.02
N ARG A 56 0.30 -7.05 5.64
CA ARG A 56 -0.07 -6.72 4.26
C ARG A 56 -0.66 -5.32 4.13
N LEU A 57 -0.33 -4.67 3.02
CA LEU A 57 -0.86 -3.36 2.63
C LEU A 57 -1.39 -3.45 1.20
N ARG A 58 -2.62 -3.01 0.94
CA ARG A 58 -3.13 -2.88 -0.44
C ARG A 58 -3.05 -1.44 -0.91
N VAL A 59 -2.47 -1.25 -2.08
CA VAL A 59 -2.34 0.04 -2.77
C VAL A 59 -3.14 0.02 -4.08
N MET A 60 -3.73 1.15 -4.45
CA MET A 60 -4.49 1.28 -5.69
C MET A 60 -3.53 1.46 -6.87
N GLY A 61 -3.47 0.47 -7.76
CA GLY A 61 -2.50 0.44 -8.86
C GLY A 61 -1.10 0.09 -8.38
N GLU A 62 -0.08 0.52 -9.12
CA GLU A 62 1.32 0.36 -8.74
C GLU A 62 1.74 1.45 -7.73
N PRO A 63 2.53 1.12 -6.69
CA PRO A 63 3.09 2.13 -5.80
C PRO A 63 4.05 3.04 -6.57
N ARG A 64 3.88 4.36 -6.44
CA ARG A 64 4.71 5.36 -7.13
C ARG A 64 5.41 6.24 -6.12
N ILE A 65 6.68 6.53 -6.38
CA ILE A 65 7.48 7.47 -5.60
C ILE A 65 7.01 8.90 -5.89
N GLY A 66 6.98 9.74 -4.86
CA GLY A 66 6.77 11.18 -5.01
C GLY A 66 5.32 11.66 -4.96
N GLY A 67 4.35 10.81 -4.58
CA GLY A 67 2.98 11.25 -4.38
C GLY A 67 2.17 10.32 -3.46
N PRO A 68 1.07 10.83 -2.88
CA PRO A 68 0.18 10.01 -2.06
C PRO A 68 -0.55 8.98 -2.93
N VAL A 69 -0.47 7.73 -2.51
CA VAL A 69 -1.15 6.58 -3.13
C VAL A 69 -2.27 6.15 -2.20
N ARG A 70 -3.42 5.84 -2.80
CA ARG A 70 -4.60 5.36 -2.07
C ARG A 70 -4.39 3.93 -1.59
N ILE A 71 -4.80 3.67 -0.35
CA ILE A 71 -4.67 2.36 0.30
C ILE A 71 -6.00 1.85 0.84
N ALA A 72 -6.12 0.55 0.93
CA ALA A 72 -7.33 -0.14 1.37
C ALA A 72 -7.00 -1.45 2.08
N VAL A 73 -8.03 -2.10 2.61
CA VAL A 73 -7.98 -3.49 3.08
C VAL A 73 -9.01 -4.32 2.31
N PRO A 74 -8.85 -5.65 2.24
CA PRO A 74 -9.84 -6.51 1.59
C PRO A 74 -11.26 -6.25 2.12
N GLY A 75 -12.21 -6.02 1.21
CA GLY A 75 -13.62 -5.82 1.56
C GLY A 75 -13.99 -4.42 2.07
N HIS A 76 -13.07 -3.45 2.16
CA HIS A 76 -13.37 -2.06 2.52
C HIS A 76 -12.76 -1.09 1.50
N PRO A 77 -13.55 -0.18 0.90
CA PRO A 77 -13.01 0.79 -0.03
C PRO A 77 -12.25 1.89 0.74
N LEU A 78 -11.01 2.15 0.32
CA LEU A 78 -10.22 3.37 0.60
C LEU A 78 -10.18 3.81 2.07
N LEU A 79 -9.15 3.36 2.79
CA LEU A 79 -8.97 3.62 4.23
C LEU A 79 -7.81 4.59 4.55
N GLY A 80 -7.16 5.15 3.53
CA GLY A 80 -6.08 6.10 3.77
C GLY A 80 -5.26 6.49 2.55
N LEU A 81 -4.13 7.12 2.84
CA LEU A 81 -3.10 7.52 1.89
C LEU A 81 -1.71 7.12 2.40
N ALA A 82 -0.84 6.69 1.50
CA ALA A 82 0.55 6.38 1.77
C ALA A 82 1.49 7.09 0.80
N SER A 83 2.63 7.59 1.27
CA SER A 83 3.71 8.09 0.43
C SER A 83 4.82 7.06 0.34
N PHE A 84 5.38 6.85 -0.86
CA PHE A 84 6.46 5.89 -1.10
C PHE A 84 7.78 6.61 -1.44
N SER A 85 8.89 6.03 -0.99
CA SER A 85 10.26 6.40 -1.33
C SER A 85 11.12 5.15 -1.55
N LEU A 86 12.31 5.36 -2.11
CA LEU A 86 13.35 4.34 -2.03
C LEU A 86 13.75 4.11 -0.56
N PRO A 87 14.26 2.91 -0.21
CA PRO A 87 14.75 2.60 1.13
C PRO A 87 15.82 3.59 1.63
#